data_AF-A0A6P1DUW6-F1
#
_entry.id   AF-A0A6P1DUW6-F1
#
_cell.length_a   1.000
_cell.length_b   1.000
_cell.length_c   1.000
_cell.angle_alpha   90.00
_cell.angle_beta   90.00
_cell.angle_gamma   90.00
#
_symmetry.space_group_name_H-M   'P 1'
#
loop_
_entity.id
_entity.type
_entity.pdbx_description
1 polymer ?
#
loop_
_entity_poly.entity_id
_entity_poly.type
_entity_poly.pdbx_seq_one_letter_code
_entity_poly.pdbx_strand_id
1 'polypeptide(L)'
;MTASIVVDPMTRIEGHLRFVIRLEDQVVTDAHCTADMFRGIEKALIGHDARVAQQVTQRVCGVCPYAHAEAASLALENAMGLKPNANGQRLRNLIVGRCVGCAGERFPRQIMLHAYGDRRSIMNEFEA
;
A
#
# COMPACT_ATOMS: atom_id res chain seq x y z
N MET A 1 14.50 -13.17 29.05
CA MET A 1 13.59 -12.05 29.40
C MET A 1 12.57 -11.87 28.27
N THR A 2 11.28 -11.82 28.60
CA THR A 2 10.18 -11.65 27.63
C THR A 2 9.69 -10.20 27.64
N ALA A 3 9.78 -9.50 26.51
CA ALA A 3 9.32 -8.12 26.36
C ALA A 3 8.30 -8.00 25.22
N SER A 4 7.37 -7.04 25.32
CA SER A 4 6.38 -6.75 24.27
C SER A 4 6.47 -5.28 23.88
N ILE A 5 6.59 -5.03 22.58
CA ILE A 5 6.72 -3.69 22.02
C ILE A 5 5.53 -3.41 21.12
N VAL A 6 4.98 -2.21 21.24
CA VAL A 6 3.85 -1.76 20.42
C VAL A 6 4.28 -0.53 19.66
N VAL A 7 4.19 -0.60 18.32
CA VAL A 7 4.46 0.54 17.43
C VAL A 7 3.13 0.96 16.80
N ASP A 8 2.58 2.07 17.29
CA ASP A 8 1.32 2.65 16.83
C ASP A 8 1.32 4.18 17.07
N PRO A 9 1.27 5.03 16.03
CA PRO A 9 1.13 4.69 14.62
C PRO A 9 2.48 4.34 13.95
N MET A 10 2.47 3.35 13.05
CA MET A 10 3.60 3.17 12.13
C MET A 10 3.62 4.34 11.14
N THR A 11 4.59 5.22 11.31
CA THR A 11 4.74 6.39 10.44
C THR A 11 5.39 6.03 9.11
N ARG A 12 5.40 7.00 8.18
CA ARG A 12 6.23 6.90 6.97
C ARG A 12 5.80 5.76 6.03
N ILE A 13 4.52 5.42 6.07
CA ILE A 13 3.84 4.50 5.16
C ILE A 13 2.55 5.17 4.66
N GLU A 14 1.87 4.54 3.72
CA GLU A 14 0.49 4.88 3.38
C GLU A 14 -0.46 4.07 4.25
N GLY A 15 -1.53 4.69 4.76
CA GLY A 15 -2.53 4.03 5.58
C GLY A 15 -2.24 4.03 7.09
N HIS A 16 -2.93 3.14 7.79
CA HIS A 16 -2.89 3.01 9.25
C HIS A 16 -2.47 1.59 9.59
N LEU A 17 -1.35 1.46 10.29
CA LEU A 17 -0.76 0.17 10.61
C LEU A 17 -0.20 0.20 12.03
N ARG A 18 -0.49 -0.87 12.76
CA ARG A 18 -0.04 -1.13 14.11
C ARG A 18 0.74 -2.43 14.15
N PHE A 19 1.88 -2.41 14.84
CA PHE A 19 2.68 -3.61 15.11
C PHE A 19 2.73 -3.93 16.60
N VAL A 20 2.61 -5.21 16.94
CA VAL A 20 2.87 -5.75 18.28
C VAL A 20 3.95 -6.82 18.14
N ILE A 21 5.11 -6.59 18.74
CA ILE A 21 6.30 -7.44 18.61
C ILE A 21 6.61 -8.05 19.96
N ARG A 22 6.77 -9.38 20.02
CA ARG A 22 7.23 -10.08 21.21
C ARG A 22 8.69 -10.48 21.06
N LEU A 23 9.44 -10.27 22.12
CA LEU A 23 10.87 -10.54 22.18
C LEU A 23 11.15 -11.55 23.29
N GLU A 24 12.02 -12.50 22.99
CA GLU A 24 12.67 -13.37 23.98
C GLU A 24 14.18 -13.24 23.79
N ASP A 25 14.88 -12.83 24.84
CA ASP A 25 16.35 -12.69 24.83
C ASP A 25 16.87 -11.83 23.66
N GLN A 26 16.18 -10.70 23.42
CA GLN A 26 16.44 -9.73 22.34
C GLN A 26 16.23 -10.29 20.92
N VAL A 27 15.59 -11.46 20.79
CA VAL A 27 15.20 -12.05 19.51
C VAL A 27 13.69 -11.93 19.35
N VAL A 28 13.25 -11.48 18.17
CA VAL A 28 11.82 -11.44 17.83
C VAL A 28 11.29 -12.86 17.71
N THR A 29 10.36 -13.23 18.59
CA THR A 29 9.70 -14.54 18.57
C THR A 29 8.34 -14.49 17.92
N ASP A 30 7.65 -13.35 17.98
CA ASP A 30 6.34 -13.17 17.38
C ASP A 30 6.09 -11.70 16.97
N ALA A 31 5.27 -11.50 15.94
CA ALA A 31 4.91 -10.18 15.46
C ALA A 31 3.49 -10.18 14.85
N HIS A 32 2.62 -9.33 15.37
CA HIS A 32 1.29 -9.09 14.85
C HIS A 32 1.21 -7.74 14.15
N CYS A 33 0.58 -7.73 12.99
CA CYS A 33 0.34 -6.54 12.18
C CYS A 33 -1.16 -6.33 12.04
N THR A 34 -1.65 -5.15 12.42
CA THR A 34 -3.07 -4.80 12.36
C THR A 34 -3.24 -3.55 11.50
N ALA A 35 -4.17 -3.60 10.56
CA ALA A 35 -4.58 -2.44 9.77
C ALA A 35 -5.87 -1.85 10.36
N ASP A 36 -5.80 -0.62 10.87
CA ASP A 36 -6.86 -0.05 11.70
C ASP A 36 -7.89 0.79 10.90
N MET A 37 -7.82 0.76 9.57
CA MET A 37 -8.70 1.54 8.68
C MET A 37 -9.40 0.65 7.65
N PHE A 38 -10.72 0.84 7.53
CA PHE A 38 -11.54 0.25 6.47
C PHE A 38 -12.51 1.28 5.89
N ARG A 39 -12.60 1.35 4.56
CA ARG A 39 -13.52 2.26 3.84
C ARG A 39 -14.63 1.53 3.07
N GLY A 40 -14.47 0.25 2.76
CA GLY A 40 -15.51 -0.53 2.06
C GLY A 40 -15.81 -0.09 0.63
N ILE A 41 -14.79 0.30 -0.14
CA ILE A 41 -14.95 0.76 -1.53
C ILE A 41 -15.65 -0.28 -2.41
N GLU A 42 -15.41 -1.57 -2.17
CA GLU A 42 -16.07 -2.67 -2.90
C GLU A 42 -17.59 -2.65 -2.71
N LYS A 43 -18.06 -2.44 -1.47
CA LYS A 43 -19.49 -2.33 -1.17
C LYS A 43 -20.09 -1.08 -1.80
N ALA A 44 -19.33 0.01 -1.85
CA ALA A 44 -19.76 1.26 -2.47
C ALA A 44 -19.96 1.14 -4.00
N LEU A 45 -19.43 0.10 -4.65
CA LEU A 45 -19.62 -0.15 -6.08
C LEU A 45 -20.90 -0.94 -6.41
N ILE A 46 -21.54 -1.56 -5.41
CA ILE A 46 -22.73 -2.38 -5.64
C ILE A 46 -23.88 -1.50 -6.12
N GLY A 47 -24.51 -1.88 -7.24
CA GLY A 47 -25.64 -1.15 -7.84
C GLY A 47 -25.24 0.03 -8.74
N HIS A 48 -23.94 0.36 -8.84
CA HIS A 48 -23.45 1.36 -9.79
C HIS A 48 -23.15 0.74 -11.16
N ASP A 49 -23.12 1.60 -12.19
CA ASP A 49 -22.65 1.20 -13.51
C ASP A 49 -21.19 0.73 -13.44
N ALA A 50 -20.91 -0.41 -14.08
CA ALA A 50 -19.60 -1.05 -14.00
C ALA A 50 -18.45 -0.13 -14.45
N ARG A 51 -18.68 0.82 -15.36
CA ARG A 51 -17.66 1.76 -15.86
C ARG A 51 -17.20 2.76 -14.80
N VAL A 52 -18.02 3.00 -13.76
CA VAL A 52 -17.68 3.86 -12.62
C VAL A 52 -16.54 3.24 -11.79
N ALA A 53 -16.40 1.92 -11.81
CA ALA A 53 -15.36 1.21 -11.07
C ALA A 53 -13.96 1.76 -11.37
N GLN A 54 -13.65 2.07 -12.64
CA GLN A 54 -12.34 2.59 -13.04
C GLN A 54 -11.98 3.88 -12.29
N GLN A 55 -12.93 4.79 -12.10
CA GLN A 55 -12.69 6.07 -11.42
C GLN A 55 -12.70 5.92 -9.90
N VAL A 56 -13.62 5.11 -9.37
CA VAL A 56 -13.77 4.95 -7.91
C VAL A 56 -12.60 4.15 -7.33
N THR A 57 -12.14 3.09 -8.00
CA THR A 57 -11.03 2.27 -7.48
C THR A 57 -9.70 3.01 -7.45
N GLN A 58 -9.49 4.03 -8.29
CA GLN A 58 -8.31 4.91 -8.19
C GLN A 58 -8.15 5.54 -6.80
N ARG A 59 -9.26 5.73 -6.07
CA ARG A 59 -9.25 6.37 -4.75
C ARG A 59 -9.03 5.35 -3.63
N VAL A 60 -8.80 4.08 -3.95
CA VAL A 60 -8.35 3.08 -2.98
C VAL A 60 -6.98 3.47 -2.42
N CYS A 61 -6.06 3.99 -3.22
CA CYS A 61 -4.77 4.46 -2.72
C CYS A 61 -4.29 5.68 -3.49
N GLY A 62 -3.88 6.73 -2.78
CA GLY A 62 -3.31 7.94 -3.38
C GLY A 62 -1.85 7.78 -3.86
N VAL A 63 -1.15 6.75 -3.37
CA VAL A 63 0.24 6.45 -3.75
C VAL A 63 0.31 5.58 -5.00
N CYS A 64 -0.59 4.60 -5.16
CA CYS A 64 -0.68 3.75 -6.35
C CYS A 64 -2.04 3.83 -7.09
N PRO A 65 -2.57 5.04 -7.38
CA PRO A 65 -3.94 5.19 -7.89
C PRO A 65 -4.12 4.55 -9.27
N TYR A 66 -3.11 4.63 -10.14
CA TYR A 66 -3.22 4.11 -11.50
C TYR A 66 -3.29 2.58 -11.54
N ALA A 67 -2.60 1.88 -10.63
CA ALA A 67 -2.63 0.42 -10.55
C ALA A 67 -4.07 -0.08 -10.30
N HIS A 68 -4.80 0.57 -9.40
CA HIS A 68 -6.20 0.23 -9.14
C HIS A 68 -7.12 0.55 -10.32
N ALA A 69 -6.85 1.64 -11.05
CA ALA A 69 -7.58 1.99 -12.26
C ALA A 69 -7.39 0.99 -13.39
N GLU A 70 -6.14 0.57 -13.59
CA GLU A 70 -5.79 -0.40 -14.62
C GLU A 70 -6.39 -1.75 -14.29
N ALA A 71 -6.28 -2.21 -13.05
CA ALA A 71 -6.89 -3.46 -12.59
C ALA A 71 -8.42 -3.46 -12.84
N ALA A 72 -9.11 -2.36 -12.52
CA ALA A 72 -10.53 -2.21 -12.82
C ALA A 72 -10.83 -2.22 -14.33
N SER A 73 -10.01 -1.55 -15.14
CA SER A 73 -10.17 -1.55 -16.60
C SER A 73 -9.98 -2.94 -17.20
N LEU A 74 -8.97 -3.69 -16.74
CA LEU A 74 -8.72 -5.07 -17.17
C LEU A 74 -9.87 -6.01 -16.76
N ALA A 75 -10.42 -5.83 -15.56
CA ALA A 75 -11.58 -6.58 -15.10
C ALA A 75 -12.83 -6.32 -15.97
N LEU A 76 -13.08 -5.06 -16.34
CA LEU A 76 -14.19 -4.68 -17.23
C LEU A 76 -13.99 -5.23 -18.64
N GLU A 77 -12.78 -5.16 -19.18
CA GLU A 77 -12.44 -5.71 -20.50
C GLU A 77 -12.64 -7.21 -20.55
N ASN A 78 -12.20 -7.92 -19.50
CA ASN A 78 -12.41 -9.35 -19.38
C ASN A 78 -13.90 -9.69 -19.31
N ALA A 79 -14.67 -8.98 -18.49
CA ALA A 79 -16.10 -9.20 -18.34
C ALA A 79 -16.90 -8.92 -19.63
N MET A 80 -16.45 -7.95 -20.44
CA MET A 80 -17.10 -7.55 -21.70
C MET A 80 -16.52 -8.27 -22.93
N GLY A 81 -15.46 -9.07 -22.79
CA GLY A 81 -14.76 -9.70 -23.92
C GLY A 81 -14.07 -8.70 -24.86
N LEU A 82 -13.68 -7.53 -24.35
CA LEU A 82 -13.06 -6.46 -25.13
C LEU A 82 -11.54 -6.58 -25.11
N LYS A 83 -10.90 -6.27 -26.23
CA LYS A 83 -9.44 -6.17 -26.33
C LYS A 83 -9.03 -4.79 -26.84
N PRO A 84 -8.20 -4.03 -26.11
CA PRO A 84 -7.70 -2.77 -26.60
C PRO A 84 -6.81 -2.99 -27.83
N ASN A 85 -6.79 -1.99 -28.73
CA ASN A 85 -5.87 -2.02 -29.87
C ASN A 85 -4.41 -1.92 -29.41
N ALA A 86 -3.46 -2.23 -30.30
CA ALA A 86 -2.04 -2.24 -29.97
C ALA A 86 -1.53 -0.90 -29.41
N ASN A 87 -2.07 0.23 -29.90
CA ASN A 87 -1.69 1.55 -29.41
C ASN A 87 -2.22 1.83 -28.01
N GLY A 88 -3.45 1.39 -27.68
CA GLY A 88 -4.03 1.49 -26.35
C GLY A 88 -3.25 0.67 -25.33
N GLN A 89 -2.83 -0.55 -25.69
CA GLN A 89 -1.98 -1.36 -24.83
C GLN A 89 -0.60 -0.72 -24.61
N ARG A 90 0.03 -0.19 -25.66
CA ARG A 90 1.33 0.53 -25.55
C ARG A 90 1.20 1.76 -24.64
N LEU A 91 0.14 2.54 -24.80
CA LEU A 91 -0.10 3.71 -23.97
C LEU A 91 -0.27 3.33 -22.50
N ARG A 92 -1.04 2.27 -22.21
CA ARG A 92 -1.16 1.74 -20.83
C ARG A 92 0.19 1.32 -20.27
N ASN A 93 0.95 0.52 -21.02
CA ASN A 93 2.27 0.07 -20.59
C ASN A 93 3.22 1.25 -20.29
N LEU A 94 3.13 2.35 -21.06
CA LEU A 94 3.89 3.58 -20.78
C LEU A 94 3.41 4.28 -19.50
N ILE A 95 2.09 4.32 -19.23
CA ILE A 95 1.55 4.95 -18.03
C ILE A 95 1.85 4.12 -16.78
N VAL A 96 1.69 2.79 -16.83
CA VAL A 96 2.09 1.87 -15.74
C VAL A 96 3.58 1.91 -15.52
N GLY A 97 4.35 1.85 -16.61
CA GLY A 97 5.80 1.99 -16.60
C GLY A 97 6.24 3.33 -16.02
N ARG A 98 5.46 4.42 -16.19
CA ARG A 98 5.63 5.72 -15.54
C ARG A 98 5.03 5.80 -14.13
N CYS A 99 4.18 4.87 -13.72
CA CYS A 99 3.74 4.69 -12.33
C CYS A 99 4.89 4.13 -11.46
N VAL A 100 6.09 4.67 -11.70
CA VAL A 100 7.34 4.62 -10.96
C VAL A 100 7.18 5.19 -9.56
N GLY A 101 6.02 5.73 -9.18
CA GLY A 101 5.65 5.85 -7.77
C GLY A 101 5.94 4.55 -7.01
N CYS A 102 5.56 3.38 -7.52
CA CYS A 102 5.92 2.11 -6.86
C CYS A 102 7.37 1.64 -7.10
N ALA A 103 8.06 2.05 -8.17
CA ALA A 103 9.35 1.48 -8.56
C ALA A 103 10.58 2.40 -8.36
N GLY A 104 10.50 3.68 -8.68
CA GLY A 104 11.63 4.62 -8.66
C GLY A 104 11.57 5.69 -7.57
N GLU A 105 10.47 5.77 -6.82
CA GLU A 105 10.53 6.40 -5.50
C GLU A 105 11.17 5.49 -4.45
N ARG A 106 11.54 4.25 -4.81
CA ARG A 106 12.23 3.34 -3.89
C ARG A 106 13.49 3.98 -3.32
N PHE A 107 14.28 4.73 -4.12
CA PHE A 107 15.50 5.37 -3.63
C PHE A 107 15.26 6.63 -2.75
N PRO A 108 14.52 7.67 -3.18
CA PRO A 108 14.25 8.83 -2.34
C PRO A 108 13.31 8.53 -1.16
N ARG A 109 12.37 7.58 -1.27
CA ARG A 109 11.61 7.09 -0.11
C ARG A 109 12.51 6.29 0.81
N GLN A 110 13.32 5.32 0.37
CA GLN A 110 14.23 4.62 1.31
C GLN A 110 15.09 5.61 2.08
N ILE A 111 15.58 6.68 1.43
CA ILE A 111 16.33 7.76 2.08
C ILE A 111 15.44 8.56 3.03
N MET A 112 14.27 9.08 2.64
CA MET A 112 13.41 9.86 3.55
C MET A 112 12.86 9.00 4.71
N LEU A 113 12.68 7.70 4.45
CA LEU A 113 12.32 6.66 5.39
C LEU A 113 13.47 6.33 6.36
N HIS A 114 14.70 6.16 5.86
CA HIS A 114 15.84 5.79 6.70
C HIS A 114 16.54 7.00 7.33
N ALA A 115 16.46 8.19 6.73
CA ALA A 115 17.20 9.39 7.16
C ALA A 115 16.69 9.97 8.49
N TYR A 116 15.44 9.67 8.87
CA TYR A 116 14.89 10.00 10.19
C TYR A 116 14.83 8.80 11.15
N GLY A 117 15.35 7.64 10.76
CA GLY A 117 15.53 6.50 11.65
C GLY A 117 16.73 6.71 12.56
N ASP A 118 16.64 7.63 13.52
CA ASP A 118 17.58 7.62 14.65
C ASP A 118 17.36 6.31 15.41
N ARG A 119 18.31 5.38 15.30
CA ARG A 119 18.27 4.12 16.07
C ARG A 119 18.08 4.38 17.56
N ARG A 120 18.43 5.57 18.06
CA ARG A 120 18.29 5.94 19.49
C ARG A 120 16.84 6.07 19.95
N SER A 121 15.89 6.50 19.12
CA SER A 121 14.50 6.67 19.61
C SER A 121 13.81 5.32 19.85
N ILE A 122 14.07 4.32 19.00
CA ILE A 122 13.59 2.95 19.19
C ILE A 122 14.37 2.27 20.32
N MET A 123 15.70 2.44 20.40
CA MET A 123 16.50 1.80 21.46
C MET A 123 16.21 2.35 22.87
N ASN A 124 15.79 3.62 23.00
CA ASN A 124 15.41 4.20 24.28
C ASN A 124 14.11 3.61 24.85
N GLU A 125 13.24 3.00 24.03
CA GLU A 125 12.06 2.27 24.51
C GLU A 125 12.39 0.83 24.97
N PHE A 126 13.58 0.32 24.63
CA PHE A 126 14.06 -1.01 25.05
C PHE A 126 14.89 -0.99 26.34
N GLU A 127 15.29 0.20 26.83
CA GLU A 127 16.08 0.37 28.06
C GLU A 127 15.24 0.76 29.30
N ALA A 128 13.90 0.77 29.19
CA ALA A 128 12.97 1.08 30.29
C ALA A 128 12.20 -0.16 30.79
#